data_AF-A0A6P0TY19-F1
#
_entry.id   AF-A0A6P0TY19-F1
#
_cell.length_a   1.000
_cell.length_b   1.000
_cell.length_c   1.000
_cell.angle_alpha   90.00
_cell.angle_beta   90.00
_cell.angle_gamma   90.00
#
_symmetry.space_group_name_H-M   'P 1'
#
loop_
_entity.id
_entity.type
_entity.pdbx_description
1 polymer ?
#
loop_
_entity_poly.entity_id
_entity_poly.type
_entity_poly.pdbx_seq_one_letter_code
_entity_poly.pdbx_strand_id
1 'polypeptide(L)'
;MIASISQTGIEISGILLAENSAPPTLASFISIKSSEKILGTLITAVAIDDGLLKQIRGLTSMVLIAYRGDRVTASTLSLDRYQLWEFPPPNTPPTRIEIAGKTYLSKVVEFPSLDQETLKIAVLKSAAETEKAEKQLWLIVKCFGLLGGLLFAGVIIAGFRVTQRLSSRIHNLTQATKQLARGNLATLIPVDTEDEVGELAEEFNTMAKQLDARDRQLHQQMQQLSNTLEELHHTQDQLIQREKMAALGQLIAGIAHEINNPLGAIQASANNTNKALKELFNQLPHLHQFLSYQEQNNLFELIARALQNKSSIASQETRALKRRIAAQLREHGIQNSRYIADLLADMGVPQTPELWLPILKSEQGEWAIELAYNLASS
;
A
#
# COMPACT_ATOMS: atom_id res chain seq x y z
N MET A 1 -45.74 8.59 85.35
CA MET A 1 -44.84 8.83 86.49
C MET A 1 -45.61 9.46 87.66
N ILE A 2 -46.71 8.83 88.10
CA ILE A 2 -47.54 9.31 89.23
C ILE A 2 -47.77 8.17 90.26
N ALA A 3 -47.41 6.92 89.95
CA ALA A 3 -47.70 5.77 90.81
C ALA A 3 -46.63 5.44 91.88
N SER A 4 -45.46 6.11 91.90
CA SER A 4 -44.42 5.85 92.93
C SER A 4 -44.31 6.94 94.01
N ILE A 5 -45.14 7.99 93.96
CA ILE A 5 -45.09 9.10 94.93
C ILE A 5 -45.95 8.80 96.18
N SER A 6 -46.90 7.86 96.06
CA SER A 6 -47.85 7.47 97.11
C SER A 6 -47.22 6.90 98.40
N GLN A 7 -45.99 6.36 98.36
CA GLN A 7 -45.32 5.81 99.56
C GLN A 7 -44.64 6.85 100.46
N THR A 8 -44.57 8.14 100.07
CA THR A 8 -43.86 9.19 100.84
C THR A 8 -44.77 10.25 101.47
N GLY A 9 -46.11 10.13 101.37
CA GLY A 9 -47.05 11.05 102.02
C GLY A 9 -47.19 12.43 101.35
N ILE A 10 -46.65 12.60 100.15
CA ILE A 10 -46.83 13.80 99.32
C ILE A 10 -48.08 13.59 98.46
N GLU A 11 -49.18 14.27 98.82
CA GLU A 11 -50.44 14.21 98.09
C GLU A 11 -50.74 15.60 97.54
N ILE A 12 -50.67 15.72 96.21
CA ILE A 12 -51.02 16.89 95.38
C ILE A 12 -49.89 17.94 95.27
N SER A 13 -49.32 18.02 94.07
CA SER A 13 -48.54 19.18 93.61
C SER A 13 -49.39 19.88 92.55
N GLY A 14 -49.75 21.14 92.78
CA GLY A 14 -50.63 21.91 91.91
C GLY A 14 -50.22 23.37 91.88
N ILE A 15 -50.57 24.06 90.80
CA ILE A 15 -50.38 25.51 90.75
C ILE A 15 -51.55 26.16 91.49
N LEU A 16 -51.20 27.04 92.42
CA LEU A 16 -52.12 27.96 93.08
C LEU A 16 -51.91 29.34 92.47
N LEU A 17 -52.96 29.90 91.89
CA LEU A 17 -52.97 31.27 91.42
C LEU A 17 -53.34 32.18 92.59
N ALA A 18 -52.55 33.23 92.80
CA ALA A 18 -52.84 34.23 93.83
C ALA A 18 -53.87 35.24 93.32
N GLU A 19 -54.87 35.58 94.15
CA GLU A 19 -55.74 36.73 93.92
C GLU A 19 -54.92 38.02 94.14
N ASN A 20 -54.97 38.95 93.17
CA ASN A 20 -54.27 40.25 93.14
C ASN A 20 -52.79 40.27 92.70
N SER A 21 -52.54 40.09 91.40
CA SER A 21 -51.27 40.45 90.70
C SER A 21 -49.98 39.78 91.22
N ALA A 22 -50.07 38.91 92.22
CA ALA A 22 -48.94 38.14 92.71
C ALA A 22 -48.56 37.01 91.73
N PRO A 23 -47.27 36.63 91.68
CA PRO A 23 -46.79 35.59 90.78
C PRO A 23 -47.50 34.26 91.07
N PRO A 24 -47.84 33.47 90.04
CA PRO A 24 -48.42 32.15 90.23
C PRO A 24 -47.49 31.28 91.06
N THR A 25 -48.02 30.53 92.03
CA THR A 25 -47.21 29.72 92.95
C THR A 25 -47.40 28.24 92.69
N LEU A 26 -46.31 27.50 92.51
CA LEU A 26 -46.34 26.04 92.54
C LEU A 26 -46.36 25.61 94.00
N ALA A 27 -47.48 25.04 94.46
CA ALA A 27 -47.64 24.57 95.83
C ALA A 27 -47.61 23.04 95.89
N SER A 28 -46.90 22.54 96.89
CA SER A 28 -46.87 21.13 97.26
C SER A 28 -47.44 20.97 98.66
N PHE A 29 -48.41 20.07 98.77
CA PHE A 29 -49.06 19.74 100.03
C PHE A 29 -48.48 18.42 100.55
N ILE A 30 -47.83 18.48 101.71
CA ILE A 30 -47.24 17.32 102.36
C ILE A 30 -48.05 17.01 103.60
N SER A 31 -48.75 15.88 103.60
CA SER A 31 -49.56 15.46 104.73
C SER A 31 -48.67 14.87 105.82
N ILE A 32 -48.66 15.50 107.00
CA ILE A 32 -47.94 15.00 108.17
C ILE A 32 -48.82 13.97 108.88
N LYS A 33 -48.46 12.69 108.79
CA LYS A 33 -49.25 11.55 109.31
C LYS A 33 -48.62 10.97 110.57
N SER A 34 -49.44 10.65 111.57
CA SER A 34 -49.13 9.75 112.69
C SER A 34 -49.64 8.34 112.38
N SER A 35 -49.29 7.33 113.19
CA SER A 35 -49.67 5.92 112.98
C SER A 35 -51.18 5.70 112.88
N GLU A 36 -52.01 6.62 113.39
CA GLU A 36 -53.48 6.49 113.39
C GLU A 36 -54.25 7.68 112.77
N LYS A 37 -53.60 8.82 112.43
CA LYS A 37 -54.30 10.01 111.89
C LYS A 37 -53.38 11.01 111.18
N ILE A 38 -53.92 11.80 110.25
CA ILE A 38 -53.29 13.02 109.71
C ILE A 38 -53.28 14.11 110.79
N LEU A 39 -52.09 14.58 111.17
CA LEU A 39 -51.90 15.62 112.19
C LEU A 39 -51.97 17.05 111.62
N GLY A 40 -51.61 17.22 110.34
CA GLY A 40 -51.64 18.50 109.66
C GLY A 40 -51.07 18.42 108.25
N THR A 41 -51.03 19.56 107.55
CA THR A 41 -50.49 19.67 106.19
C THR A 41 -49.41 20.75 106.16
N LEU A 42 -48.21 20.39 105.72
CA LEU A 42 -47.16 21.34 105.38
C LEU A 42 -47.36 21.80 103.93
N ILE A 43 -47.57 23.09 103.74
CA ILE A 43 -47.65 23.71 102.42
C ILE A 43 -46.30 24.32 102.12
N THR A 44 -45.63 23.82 101.08
CA THR A 44 -44.44 24.47 100.52
C THR A 44 -44.81 25.08 99.18
N ALA A 45 -44.41 26.32 98.92
CA ALA A 45 -44.76 27.00 97.68
C ALA A 45 -43.54 27.72 97.09
N VAL A 46 -43.42 27.65 95.76
CA VAL A 46 -42.41 28.39 94.99
C VAL A 46 -43.13 29.31 94.01
N ALA A 47 -42.83 30.61 94.08
CA ALA A 47 -43.36 31.58 93.14
C ALA A 47 -42.72 31.41 91.76
N ILE A 48 -43.55 31.33 90.72
CA ILE A 48 -43.16 31.37 89.32
C ILE A 48 -43.09 32.84 88.91
N ASP A 49 -42.01 33.49 89.32
CA ASP A 49 -41.74 34.90 89.05
C ASP A 49 -40.60 35.07 88.03
N ASP A 50 -40.26 36.33 87.73
CA ASP A 50 -39.14 36.67 86.83
C ASP A 50 -37.82 36.07 87.32
N GLY A 51 -37.64 35.88 88.64
CA GLY A 51 -36.44 35.34 89.26
C GLY A 51 -36.28 33.84 88.99
N LEU A 52 -37.32 33.06 89.25
CA LEU A 52 -37.34 31.62 88.96
C LEU A 52 -37.12 31.36 87.47
N LEU A 53 -37.84 32.08 86.60
CA LEU A 53 -37.68 31.90 85.15
C LEU A 53 -36.26 32.26 84.68
N LYS A 54 -35.62 33.27 85.26
CA LYS A 54 -34.22 33.62 84.97
C LYS A 54 -33.25 32.52 85.38
N GLN A 55 -33.47 31.85 86.50
CA GLN A 55 -32.67 30.68 86.91
C GLN A 55 -32.80 29.54 85.89
N ILE A 56 -34.03 29.24 85.44
CA ILE A 56 -34.28 28.20 84.43
C ILE A 56 -33.65 28.58 83.08
N ARG A 57 -33.73 29.85 82.68
CA ARG A 57 -33.02 30.35 81.48
C ARG A 57 -31.51 30.22 81.60
N GLY A 58 -30.92 30.41 82.78
CA GLY A 58 -29.49 30.18 83.01
C GLY A 58 -29.05 28.75 82.72
N LEU A 59 -29.93 27.77 82.97
CA LEU A 59 -29.68 26.34 82.71
C LEU A 59 -30.00 25.93 81.27
N THR A 60 -31.04 26.48 80.67
CA THR A 60 -31.58 26.02 79.38
C THR A 60 -31.20 26.91 78.19
N SER A 61 -30.73 28.13 78.44
CA SER A 61 -30.57 29.20 77.46
C SER A 61 -31.84 29.54 76.67
N MET A 62 -33.01 29.05 77.11
CA MET A 62 -34.30 29.33 76.49
C MET A 62 -34.90 30.58 77.12
N VAL A 63 -35.53 31.40 76.29
CA VAL A 63 -36.37 32.48 76.77
C VAL A 63 -37.70 31.87 77.23
N LEU A 64 -38.13 32.24 78.42
CA LEU A 64 -39.38 31.79 79.02
C LEU A 64 -40.29 32.99 79.29
N ILE A 65 -41.56 32.84 78.93
CA ILE A 65 -42.63 33.81 79.20
C ILE A 65 -43.81 33.04 79.79
N ALA A 66 -44.14 33.30 81.05
CA ALA A 66 -45.33 32.79 81.70
C ALA A 66 -46.46 33.82 81.56
N TYR A 67 -47.63 33.34 81.15
CA TYR A 67 -48.80 34.18 80.93
C TYR A 67 -50.08 33.42 81.29
N ARG A 68 -51.13 34.21 81.54
CA ARG A 68 -52.45 33.72 81.93
C ARG A 68 -53.51 34.58 81.25
N GLY A 69 -54.45 33.94 80.56
CA GLY A 69 -55.31 34.63 79.60
C GLY A 69 -54.45 35.46 78.66
N ASP A 70 -54.68 36.77 78.65
CA ASP A 70 -53.97 37.74 77.80
C ASP A 70 -52.87 38.52 78.54
N ARG A 71 -52.50 38.12 79.77
CA ARG A 71 -51.56 38.87 80.62
C ARG A 71 -50.30 38.09 80.94
N VAL A 72 -49.14 38.73 80.78
CA VAL A 72 -47.84 38.18 81.15
C VAL A 72 -47.64 38.29 82.66
N THR A 73 -47.42 37.16 83.32
CA THR A 73 -47.24 37.07 84.78
C THR A 73 -45.77 37.06 85.17
N ALA A 74 -44.91 36.41 84.37
CA ALA A 74 -43.46 36.43 84.54
C ALA A 74 -42.74 36.28 83.19
N SER A 75 -41.57 36.88 83.04
CA SER A 75 -40.79 36.84 81.81
C SER A 75 -39.29 36.94 82.06
N THR A 76 -38.53 36.20 81.26
CA THR A 76 -37.06 36.32 81.19
C THR A 76 -36.60 37.42 80.24
N LEU A 77 -37.51 37.99 79.45
CA LEU A 77 -37.27 39.17 78.63
C LEU A 77 -37.82 40.40 79.36
N SER A 78 -37.09 41.51 79.29
CA SER A 78 -37.58 42.83 79.70
C SER A 78 -38.59 43.31 78.68
N LEU A 79 -39.85 42.97 78.88
CA LEU A 79 -40.96 43.33 77.98
C LEU A 79 -42.02 44.11 78.74
N ASP A 80 -42.84 44.85 78.00
CA ASP A 80 -44.04 45.45 78.55
C ASP A 80 -45.07 44.34 78.86
N ARG A 81 -45.49 44.24 80.13
CA ARG A 81 -46.41 43.17 80.60
C ARG A 81 -47.83 43.31 80.03
N TYR A 82 -48.11 44.41 79.34
CA TYR A 82 -49.39 44.71 78.70
C TYR A 82 -49.40 44.47 77.19
N GLN A 83 -48.27 44.07 76.60
CA GLN A 83 -48.20 43.81 75.17
C GLN A 83 -48.78 42.43 74.83
N LEU A 84 -49.80 42.40 73.97
CA LEU A 84 -50.42 41.18 73.49
C LEU A 84 -49.53 40.54 72.42
N TRP A 85 -48.93 39.37 72.69
CA TRP A 85 -48.26 38.56 71.68
C TRP A 85 -49.09 37.32 71.35
N GLU A 86 -49.19 37.03 70.06
CA GLU A 86 -49.86 35.83 69.57
C GLU A 86 -48.93 34.63 69.76
N PHE A 87 -49.01 33.99 70.92
CA PHE A 87 -48.36 32.71 71.15
C PHE A 87 -49.13 31.59 70.43
N PRO A 88 -48.43 30.58 69.92
CA PRO A 88 -49.09 29.46 69.26
C PRO A 88 -49.97 28.69 70.23
N PRO A 89 -51.02 28.02 69.75
CA PRO A 89 -51.86 27.20 70.60
C PRO A 89 -51.03 26.14 71.35
N PRO A 90 -51.38 25.82 72.59
CA PRO A 90 -50.79 24.72 73.35
C PRO A 90 -50.83 23.41 72.56
N ASN A 91 -49.85 22.53 72.79
CA ASN A 91 -49.72 21.23 72.14
C ASN A 91 -49.52 21.26 70.60
N THR A 92 -49.24 22.43 70.02
CA THR A 92 -48.80 22.51 68.62
C THR A 92 -47.29 22.28 68.49
N PRO A 93 -46.81 21.86 67.29
CA PRO A 93 -45.38 21.84 66.98
C PRO A 93 -44.75 23.23 67.19
N PRO A 94 -43.44 23.32 67.47
CA PRO A 94 -42.76 24.60 67.57
C PRO A 94 -42.99 25.45 66.31
N THR A 95 -43.50 26.66 66.50
CA THR A 95 -43.80 27.59 65.39
C THR A 95 -42.92 28.82 65.49
N ARG A 96 -42.69 29.44 64.33
CA ARG A 96 -41.88 30.64 64.24
C ARG A 96 -42.73 31.85 64.61
N ILE A 97 -42.28 32.62 65.60
CA ILE A 97 -42.91 33.88 66.03
C ILE A 97 -41.87 34.99 66.13
N GLU A 98 -42.34 36.23 66.07
CA GLU A 98 -41.49 37.41 66.21
C GLU A 98 -41.86 38.17 67.49
N ILE A 99 -40.87 38.37 68.36
CA ILE A 99 -41.03 39.13 69.60
C ILE A 99 -39.92 40.16 69.67
N ALA A 100 -40.29 41.43 69.83
CA ALA A 100 -39.37 42.56 69.92
C ALA A 100 -38.32 42.60 68.79
N GLY A 101 -38.75 42.35 67.54
CA GLY A 101 -37.89 42.37 66.36
C GLY A 101 -36.93 41.19 66.22
N LYS A 102 -37.10 40.13 67.04
CA LYS A 102 -36.29 38.91 66.98
C LYS A 102 -37.18 37.71 66.72
N THR A 103 -36.71 36.85 65.83
CA THR A 103 -37.38 35.60 65.46
C THR A 103 -37.04 34.49 66.46
N TYR A 104 -38.08 33.84 66.98
CA TYR A 104 -37.98 32.70 67.88
C TYR A 104 -38.77 31.51 67.35
N LEU A 105 -38.31 30.30 67.67
CA LEU A 105 -39.16 29.12 67.67
C LEU A 105 -39.82 29.02 69.05
N SER A 106 -41.14 29.10 69.06
CA SER A 106 -41.95 29.09 70.27
C SER A 106 -42.73 27.79 70.39
N LYS A 107 -42.76 27.24 71.61
CA LYS A 107 -43.64 26.15 72.00
C LYS A 107 -44.30 26.51 73.32
N VAL A 108 -45.64 26.42 73.37
CA VAL A 108 -46.40 26.68 74.58
C VAL A 108 -46.66 25.38 75.33
N VAL A 109 -46.32 25.38 76.61
CA VAL A 109 -46.64 24.31 77.56
C VAL A 109 -47.72 24.82 78.51
N GLU A 110 -48.81 24.07 78.63
CA GLU A 110 -49.89 24.35 79.58
C GLU A 110 -49.69 23.58 80.87
N PHE A 111 -49.87 24.27 81.98
CA PHE A 111 -49.89 23.68 83.31
C PHE A 111 -51.30 23.85 83.90
N PRO A 112 -51.96 22.75 84.28
CA PRO A 112 -53.26 22.83 84.93
C PRO A 112 -53.10 23.48 86.31
N SER A 113 -54.01 24.41 86.61
CA SER A 113 -54.12 25.04 87.93
C SER A 113 -55.33 24.49 88.68
N LEU A 114 -55.33 24.69 90.01
CA LEU A 114 -56.41 24.25 90.90
C LEU A 114 -57.70 25.07 90.76
N ASP A 115 -57.65 26.24 90.12
CA ASP A 115 -58.72 27.23 89.97
C ASP A 115 -59.30 27.33 88.53
N GLN A 116 -59.20 26.25 87.74
CA GLN A 116 -59.67 26.13 86.34
C GLN A 116 -58.95 27.00 85.29
N GLU A 117 -58.24 28.07 85.66
CA GLU A 117 -57.39 28.82 84.73
C GLU A 117 -56.04 28.12 84.50
N THR A 118 -55.62 27.90 83.26
CA THR A 118 -54.31 27.26 83.00
C THR A 118 -53.18 28.29 82.97
N LEU A 119 -52.07 27.98 83.65
CA LEU A 119 -50.83 28.74 83.47
C LEU A 119 -50.18 28.27 82.18
N LYS A 120 -49.87 29.21 81.28
CA LYS A 120 -49.19 28.91 80.02
C LYS A 120 -47.77 29.43 80.08
N ILE A 121 -46.80 28.60 79.69
CA ILE A 121 -45.41 28.99 79.56
C ILE A 121 -45.00 28.84 78.11
N ALA A 122 -44.74 29.96 77.45
CA ALA A 122 -44.09 29.98 76.15
C ALA A 122 -42.59 29.79 76.33
N VAL A 123 -42.06 28.75 75.69
CA VAL A 123 -40.63 28.44 75.64
C VAL A 123 -40.11 28.84 74.27
N LEU A 124 -39.13 29.73 74.25
CA LEU A 124 -38.64 30.39 73.05
C LEU A 124 -37.15 30.12 72.85
N LYS A 125 -36.80 29.60 71.67
CA LYS A 125 -35.42 29.42 71.23
C LYS A 125 -35.14 30.37 70.06
N SER A 126 -34.02 31.11 70.11
CA SER A 126 -33.69 32.05 69.03
C SER A 126 -33.49 31.32 67.69
N ALA A 127 -34.17 31.79 66.64
CA ALA A 127 -34.01 31.25 65.29
C ALA A 127 -32.80 31.87 64.54
N ALA A 128 -32.14 32.88 65.12
CA ALA A 128 -31.05 33.60 64.46
C ALA A 128 -29.82 32.72 64.21
N GLU A 129 -29.50 31.81 65.13
CA GLU A 129 -28.40 30.86 64.96
C GLU A 129 -28.68 29.86 63.85
N THR A 130 -29.92 29.35 63.79
CA THR A 130 -30.35 28.41 62.75
C THR A 130 -30.39 29.06 61.37
N GLU A 131 -30.84 30.31 61.25
CA GLU A 131 -30.84 31.04 59.98
C GLU A 131 -29.44 31.34 59.46
N LYS A 132 -28.50 31.69 60.35
CA LYS A 132 -27.10 31.89 59.98
C LYS A 132 -26.48 30.59 59.46
N ALA A 133 -26.71 29.48 60.16
CA ALA A 133 -26.22 28.17 59.75
C ALA A 133 -26.79 27.75 58.39
N GLU A 134 -28.10 27.96 58.15
CA GLU A 134 -28.74 27.66 56.87
C GLU A 134 -28.14 28.49 55.72
N LYS A 135 -27.95 29.80 55.92
CA LYS A 135 -27.30 30.67 54.90
C LYS A 135 -25.87 30.25 54.59
N GLN A 136 -25.09 29.87 55.62
CA GLN A 136 -23.73 29.36 55.43
C GLN A 136 -23.72 28.05 54.67
N LEU A 137 -24.63 27.12 54.99
CA LEU A 137 -24.76 25.85 54.27
C LEU A 137 -25.06 26.07 52.79
N TRP A 138 -26.02 26.94 52.47
CA TRP A 138 -26.33 27.26 51.07
C TRP A 138 -25.18 27.95 50.32
N LEU A 139 -24.40 28.79 51.01
CA LEU A 139 -23.19 29.38 50.43
C LEU A 139 -22.19 28.28 50.04
N ILE A 140 -21.93 27.34 50.96
CA ILE A 140 -21.01 26.22 50.75
C ILE A 140 -21.49 25.34 49.58
N VAL A 141 -22.79 25.00 49.54
CA VAL A 141 -23.39 24.21 48.44
C VAL A 141 -23.19 24.89 47.09
N LYS A 142 -23.40 26.22 47.00
CA LYS A 142 -23.18 26.97 45.76
C LYS A 142 -21.71 26.97 45.34
N CYS A 143 -20.78 27.13 46.29
CA CYS A 143 -19.34 27.06 46.01
C CYS A 143 -18.94 25.69 45.46
N PHE A 144 -19.41 24.61 46.07
CA PHE A 144 -19.16 23.24 45.57
C PHE A 144 -19.78 23.02 44.18
N GLY A 145 -20.99 23.51 43.95
CA GLY A 145 -21.63 23.42 42.63
C GLY A 145 -20.85 24.15 41.53
N LEU A 146 -20.35 25.37 41.82
CA LEU A 146 -19.52 26.13 40.89
C LEU A 146 -18.18 25.44 40.63
N LEU A 147 -17.52 24.94 41.67
CA LEU A 147 -16.27 24.20 41.56
C LEU A 147 -16.46 22.94 40.69
N GLY A 148 -17.51 22.17 40.97
CA GLY A 148 -17.85 20.98 40.19
C GLY A 148 -18.16 21.30 38.73
N GLY A 149 -18.90 22.38 38.47
CA GLY A 149 -19.18 22.86 37.11
C GLY A 149 -17.92 23.27 36.33
N LEU A 150 -16.98 23.96 36.98
CA LEU A 150 -15.69 24.33 36.39
C LEU A 150 -14.85 23.10 36.04
N LEU A 151 -14.76 22.13 36.95
CA LEU A 151 -14.04 20.88 36.68
C LEU A 151 -14.67 20.11 35.52
N PHE A 152 -16.01 20.01 35.50
CA PHE A 152 -16.75 19.33 34.44
C PHE A 152 -16.54 20.01 33.07
N ALA A 153 -16.61 21.34 33.01
CA ALA A 153 -16.31 22.10 31.80
C ALA A 153 -14.86 21.88 31.34
N GLY A 154 -13.91 21.81 32.27
CA GLY A 154 -12.51 21.50 31.97
C GLY A 154 -12.35 20.14 31.28
N VAL A 155 -13.02 19.10 31.78
CA VAL A 155 -13.01 17.76 31.18
C VAL A 155 -13.61 17.77 29.77
N ILE A 156 -14.73 18.46 29.56
CA ILE A 156 -15.36 18.57 28.23
C ILE A 156 -14.41 19.27 27.24
N ILE A 157 -13.80 20.39 27.63
CA ILE A 157 -12.88 21.15 26.77
C ILE A 157 -11.64 20.31 26.43
N ALA A 158 -11.09 19.59 27.41
CA ALA A 158 -9.96 18.70 27.18
C ALA A 158 -10.33 17.57 26.21
N GLY A 159 -11.47 16.91 26.41
CA GLY A 159 -11.98 15.88 25.52
C GLY A 159 -12.16 16.38 24.08
N PHE A 160 -12.82 17.53 23.91
CA PHE A 160 -13.03 18.15 22.60
C PHE A 160 -11.70 18.46 21.88
N ARG A 161 -10.69 18.96 22.62
CA ARG A 161 -9.34 19.20 22.05
C ARG A 161 -8.66 17.92 21.60
N VAL A 162 -8.76 16.83 22.37
CA VAL A 162 -8.18 15.54 22.00
C VAL A 162 -8.85 15.02 20.73
N THR A 163 -10.18 15.05 20.65
CA THR A 163 -10.93 14.62 19.46
C THR A 163 -10.55 15.41 18.22
N GLN A 164 -10.46 16.74 18.31
CA GLN A 164 -10.07 17.56 17.16
C GLN A 164 -8.64 17.28 16.68
N ARG A 165 -7.69 17.09 17.60
CA ARG A 165 -6.31 16.74 17.26
C ARG A 165 -6.23 15.38 16.55
N LEU A 166 -6.89 14.37 17.11
CA LEU A 166 -6.90 13.03 16.55
C LEU A 166 -7.56 13.02 15.16
N SER A 167 -8.70 13.69 15.01
CA SER A 167 -9.43 13.78 13.74
C SER A 167 -8.59 14.45 12.65
N SER A 168 -7.87 15.52 12.98
CA SER A 168 -6.98 16.20 12.02
C SER A 168 -5.82 15.30 11.58
N ARG A 169 -5.19 14.56 12.49
CA ARG A 169 -4.09 13.63 12.16
C ARG A 169 -4.56 12.51 11.24
N ILE A 170 -5.70 11.88 11.58
CA ILE A 170 -6.29 10.82 10.74
C ILE A 170 -6.68 11.37 9.36
N HIS A 171 -7.21 12.59 9.29
CA HIS A 171 -7.52 13.23 8.02
C HIS A 171 -6.26 13.43 7.17
N ASN A 172 -5.17 13.93 7.75
CA ASN A 172 -3.90 14.12 7.04
C ASN A 172 -3.34 12.80 6.52
N LEU A 173 -3.34 11.75 7.35
CA LEU A 173 -2.96 10.40 6.93
C LEU A 173 -3.83 9.90 5.78
N THR A 174 -5.15 10.08 5.87
CA THR A 174 -6.09 9.70 4.81
C THR A 174 -5.78 10.43 3.49
N GLN A 175 -5.48 11.73 3.54
CA GLN A 175 -5.13 12.51 2.36
C GLN A 175 -3.78 12.07 1.77
N ALA A 176 -2.78 11.85 2.61
CA ALA A 176 -1.48 11.36 2.18
C ALA A 176 -1.59 9.97 1.51
N THR A 177 -2.36 9.05 2.09
CA THR A 177 -2.65 7.74 1.48
C THR A 177 -3.35 7.87 0.13
N LYS A 178 -4.30 8.80 -0.02
CA LYS A 178 -4.95 9.08 -1.32
C LYS A 178 -3.96 9.65 -2.34
N GLN A 179 -3.03 10.49 -1.93
CA GLN A 179 -1.99 11.03 -2.82
C GLN A 179 -1.01 9.95 -3.24
N LEU A 180 -0.58 9.09 -2.31
CA LEU A 180 0.28 7.94 -2.59
C LEU A 180 -0.39 6.99 -3.59
N ALA A 181 -1.68 6.68 -3.39
CA ALA A 181 -2.46 5.84 -4.30
C ALA A 181 -2.65 6.45 -5.70
N ARG A 182 -2.51 7.77 -5.85
CA ARG A 182 -2.52 8.47 -7.15
C ARG A 182 -1.13 8.57 -7.79
N GLY A 183 -0.11 7.96 -7.20
CA GLY A 183 1.26 7.94 -7.72
C GLY A 183 2.17 9.04 -7.18
N ASN A 184 1.72 9.87 -6.23
CA ASN A 184 2.61 10.85 -5.59
C ASN A 184 3.41 10.20 -4.44
N LEU A 185 4.52 9.54 -4.80
CA LEU A 185 5.38 8.78 -3.88
C LEU A 185 6.26 9.66 -2.97
N ALA A 186 6.35 10.97 -3.24
CA ALA A 186 7.12 11.91 -2.42
C ALA A 186 6.37 12.41 -1.17
N THR A 187 5.10 12.03 -1.02
CA THR A 187 4.27 12.48 0.09
C THR A 187 4.72 11.84 1.40
N LEU A 188 5.15 12.65 2.36
CA LEU A 188 5.53 12.22 3.70
C LEU A 188 4.66 12.92 4.74
N ILE A 189 4.42 12.24 5.86
CA ILE A 189 3.62 12.72 6.98
C ILE A 189 4.55 13.04 8.15
N PRO A 190 4.43 14.21 8.79
CA PRO A 190 5.22 14.52 9.98
C PRO A 190 4.85 13.60 11.15
N VAL A 191 5.87 13.09 11.83
CA VAL A 191 5.75 12.23 13.02
C VAL A 191 5.95 13.09 14.26
N ASP A 192 4.89 13.78 14.67
CA ASP A 192 4.94 14.77 15.76
C ASP A 192 4.52 14.18 17.13
N THR A 193 4.47 12.85 17.24
CA THR A 193 3.85 12.13 18.36
C THR A 193 4.40 10.71 18.44
N GLU A 194 4.51 10.17 19.66
CA GLU A 194 5.01 8.83 19.95
C GLU A 194 3.87 7.85 20.30
N ASP A 195 2.63 8.18 19.92
CA ASP A 195 1.46 7.32 20.06
C ASP A 195 1.27 6.42 18.82
N GLU A 196 0.22 5.59 18.82
CA GLU A 196 -0.08 4.65 17.74
C GLU A 196 -0.31 5.36 16.39
N VAL A 197 -0.76 6.62 16.42
CA VAL A 197 -0.92 7.44 15.22
C VAL A 197 0.44 7.87 14.67
N GLY A 198 1.41 8.14 15.54
CA GLY A 198 2.80 8.40 15.18
C GLY A 198 3.46 7.19 14.55
N GLU A 199 3.34 6.02 15.17
CA GLU A 199 3.83 4.74 14.64
C GLU A 199 3.24 4.46 13.24
N LEU A 200 1.92 4.65 13.07
CA LEU A 200 1.27 4.49 11.77
C LEU A 200 1.78 5.48 10.71
N ALA A 201 2.11 6.71 11.10
CA ALA A 201 2.71 7.70 10.21
C ALA A 201 4.14 7.32 9.80
N GLU A 202 4.91 6.73 10.72
CA GLU A 202 6.25 6.21 10.44
C GLU A 202 6.21 5.02 9.47
N GLU A 203 5.33 4.05 9.72
CA GLU A 203 5.10 2.91 8.83
C GLU A 203 4.63 3.35 7.44
N PHE A 204 3.73 4.33 7.37
CA PHE A 204 3.32 4.94 6.11
C PHE A 204 4.51 5.56 5.36
N ASN A 205 5.34 6.32 6.04
CA ASN A 205 6.53 6.95 5.44
C ASN A 205 7.53 5.90 4.92
N THR A 206 7.70 4.81 5.67
CA THR A 206 8.55 3.68 5.26
C THR A 206 8.01 3.02 3.99
N MET A 207 6.70 2.75 3.94
CA MET A 207 6.04 2.20 2.75
C MET A 207 6.18 3.13 1.54
N ALA A 208 5.95 4.44 1.71
CA ALA A 208 6.08 5.42 0.64
C ALA A 208 7.50 5.45 0.05
N LYS A 209 8.52 5.42 0.91
CA LYS A 209 9.95 5.34 0.49
C LYS A 209 10.26 4.04 -0.26
N GLN A 210 9.75 2.91 0.21
CA GLN A 210 9.97 1.61 -0.45
C GLN A 210 9.30 1.57 -1.83
N LEU A 211 8.09 2.14 -1.96
CA LEU A 211 7.41 2.26 -3.24
C LEU A 211 8.18 3.17 -4.21
N ASP A 212 8.65 4.34 -3.77
CA ASP A 212 9.49 5.23 -4.60
C ASP A 212 10.75 4.52 -5.09
N ALA A 213 11.44 3.79 -4.21
CA ALA A 213 12.62 3.03 -4.57
C ALA A 213 12.32 1.93 -5.61
N ARG A 214 11.20 1.20 -5.44
CA ARG A 214 10.76 0.16 -6.38
C ARG A 214 10.38 0.74 -7.73
N ASP A 215 9.68 1.88 -7.75
CA ASP A 215 9.30 2.57 -8.98
C ASP A 215 10.52 3.02 -9.78
N ARG A 216 11.51 3.63 -9.11
CA ARG A 216 12.79 3.99 -9.75
C ARG A 216 13.53 2.77 -10.31
N GLN A 217 13.54 1.66 -9.57
CA GLN A 217 14.17 0.43 -10.04
C GLN A 217 13.46 -0.13 -11.28
N LEU A 218 12.13 -0.11 -11.32
CA LEU A 218 11.36 -0.52 -12.49
C LEU A 218 11.66 0.35 -13.71
N HIS A 219 11.73 1.67 -13.54
CA HIS A 219 12.10 2.58 -14.62
C HIS A 219 13.52 2.31 -15.15
N GLN A 220 14.48 2.04 -14.26
CA GLN A 220 15.83 1.65 -14.66
C GLN A 220 15.86 0.33 -15.43
N GLN A 221 15.11 -0.68 -14.97
CA GLN A 221 14.99 -1.98 -15.65
C GLN A 221 14.32 -1.85 -17.02
N MET A 222 13.28 -1.02 -17.15
CA MET A 222 12.66 -0.70 -18.43
C MET A 222 13.66 -0.07 -19.40
N GLN A 223 14.44 0.90 -18.94
CA GLN A 223 15.46 1.55 -19.77
C GLN A 223 16.53 0.55 -20.23
N GLN A 224 17.00 -0.30 -19.32
CA GLN A 224 17.96 -1.36 -19.65
C GLN A 224 17.39 -2.34 -20.66
N LEU A 225 16.14 -2.77 -20.48
CA LEU A 225 15.46 -3.67 -21.41
C LEU A 225 15.33 -3.05 -22.80
N SER A 226 14.94 -1.77 -22.87
CA SER A 226 14.85 -1.04 -24.13
C SER A 226 16.18 -0.99 -24.86
N ASN A 227 17.26 -0.65 -24.15
CA ASN A 227 18.61 -0.58 -24.74
C ASN A 227 19.07 -1.97 -25.23
N THR A 228 18.83 -3.03 -24.45
CA THR A 228 19.17 -4.40 -24.84
C THR A 228 18.39 -4.85 -26.07
N LEU A 229 17.11 -4.47 -26.19
CA LEU A 229 16.31 -4.78 -27.38
C LEU A 229 16.84 -4.06 -28.62
N GLU A 230 17.26 -2.81 -28.49
CA GLU A 230 17.87 -2.04 -29.59
C GLU A 230 19.19 -2.68 -30.04
N GLU A 231 20.05 -3.06 -29.08
CA GLU A 231 21.32 -3.75 -29.37
C GLU A 231 21.10 -5.12 -30.04
N LEU A 232 20.09 -5.86 -29.59
CA LEU A 232 19.72 -7.15 -30.17
C LEU A 232 19.24 -7.00 -31.62
N HIS A 233 18.38 -6.01 -31.90
CA HIS A 233 17.95 -5.69 -33.26
C HIS A 233 19.14 -5.31 -34.15
N HIS A 234 20.03 -4.44 -33.66
CA HIS A 234 21.21 -4.03 -34.41
C HIS A 234 22.12 -5.22 -34.73
N THR A 235 22.33 -6.12 -33.76
CA THR A 235 23.13 -7.33 -33.94
C THR A 235 22.49 -8.27 -34.97
N GLN A 236 21.17 -8.43 -34.95
CA GLN A 236 20.44 -9.25 -35.90
C GLN A 236 20.59 -8.73 -37.34
N ASP A 237 20.48 -7.41 -37.54
CA ASP A 237 20.68 -6.79 -38.85
C ASP A 237 22.11 -7.01 -39.37
N GLN A 238 23.11 -6.87 -38.49
CA GLN A 238 24.50 -7.18 -38.84
C GLN A 238 24.69 -8.64 -39.24
N LEU A 239 24.06 -9.59 -38.53
CA LEU A 239 24.13 -11.01 -38.86
C LEU A 239 23.49 -11.30 -40.22
N ILE A 240 22.30 -10.75 -40.49
CA ILE A 240 21.63 -10.88 -41.79
C ILE A 240 22.52 -10.33 -42.91
N GLN A 241 23.16 -9.18 -42.70
CA GLN A 241 24.06 -8.59 -43.69
C GLN A 241 25.30 -9.46 -43.92
N ARG A 242 25.89 -10.03 -42.85
CA ARG A 242 27.01 -10.97 -42.96
C ARG A 242 26.63 -12.23 -43.71
N GLU A 243 25.45 -12.79 -43.45
CA GLU A 243 24.93 -13.97 -44.14
C GLU A 243 24.70 -13.69 -45.63
N LYS A 244 24.12 -12.54 -45.98
CA LYS A 244 23.99 -12.08 -47.37
C LYS A 244 25.34 -11.98 -48.07
N MET A 245 26.35 -11.39 -47.40
CA MET A 245 27.69 -11.26 -47.97
C MET A 245 28.39 -12.61 -48.14
N ALA A 246 28.21 -13.54 -47.21
CA ALA A 246 28.73 -14.89 -47.32
C ALA A 246 28.08 -15.66 -48.49
N ALA A 247 26.74 -15.62 -48.58
CA ALA A 247 26.00 -16.23 -49.68
C ALA A 247 26.40 -15.63 -51.04
N LEU A 248 26.53 -14.30 -51.12
CA LEU A 248 27.01 -13.61 -52.31
C LEU A 248 28.44 -14.03 -52.66
N GLY A 249 29.34 -14.11 -51.68
CA GLY A 249 30.72 -14.56 -51.88
C GLY A 249 30.80 -16.00 -52.42
N GLN A 250 29.98 -16.90 -51.88
CA GLN A 250 29.91 -18.29 -52.31
C GLN A 250 29.32 -18.42 -53.73
N LEU A 251 28.32 -17.59 -54.05
CA LEU A 251 27.74 -17.52 -55.40
C LEU A 251 28.74 -16.95 -56.41
N ILE A 252 29.47 -15.88 -56.07
CA ILE A 252 30.53 -15.32 -56.91
C ILE A 252 31.65 -16.34 -57.12
N ALA A 253 32.08 -17.07 -56.10
CA ALA A 253 33.09 -18.11 -56.22
C ALA A 253 32.61 -19.27 -57.12
N GLY A 254 31.34 -19.67 -57.00
CA GLY A 254 30.70 -20.65 -57.88
C GLY A 254 30.67 -20.17 -59.34
N ILE A 255 30.20 -18.95 -59.60
CA ILE A 255 30.18 -18.35 -60.93
C ILE A 255 31.61 -18.24 -61.49
N ALA A 256 32.58 -17.81 -60.69
CA ALA A 256 33.98 -17.72 -61.13
C ALA A 256 34.52 -19.10 -61.53
N HIS A 257 34.21 -20.16 -60.78
CA HIS A 257 34.58 -21.52 -61.13
C HIS A 257 33.91 -21.99 -62.43
N GLU A 258 32.61 -21.69 -62.58
CA GLU A 258 31.84 -22.03 -63.79
C GLU A 258 32.24 -21.22 -65.03
N ILE A 259 32.78 -20.00 -64.88
CA ILE A 259 33.34 -19.19 -65.99
C ILE A 259 34.77 -19.65 -66.33
N ASN A 260 35.57 -20.01 -65.33
CA ASN A 260 36.94 -20.45 -65.55
C ASN A 260 36.99 -21.78 -66.32
N ASN A 261 36.01 -22.67 -66.13
CA ASN A 261 35.94 -23.94 -66.85
C ASN A 261 35.85 -23.78 -68.39
N PRO A 262 34.87 -23.06 -68.97
CA PRO A 262 34.81 -22.84 -70.41
C PRO A 262 35.96 -21.97 -70.90
N LEU A 263 36.44 -20.99 -70.11
CA LEU A 263 37.60 -20.19 -70.47
C LEU A 263 38.85 -21.06 -70.63
N GLY A 264 39.07 -22.00 -69.71
CA GLY A 264 40.15 -22.98 -69.78
C GLY A 264 40.04 -23.87 -71.01
N ALA A 265 38.82 -24.32 -71.36
CA ALA A 265 38.57 -25.09 -72.58
C ALA A 265 38.85 -24.27 -73.86
N ILE A 266 38.40 -23.00 -73.90
CA ILE A 266 38.66 -22.07 -75.01
C ILE A 266 40.16 -21.83 -75.15
N GLN A 267 40.86 -21.57 -74.05
CA GLN A 267 42.30 -21.32 -74.05
C GLN A 267 43.08 -22.57 -74.51
N ALA A 268 42.68 -23.76 -74.06
CA ALA A 268 43.28 -25.01 -74.51
C ALA A 268 43.05 -25.23 -76.01
N SER A 269 41.83 -24.98 -76.50
CA SER A 269 41.49 -25.08 -77.92
C SER A 269 42.27 -24.06 -78.77
N ALA A 270 42.37 -22.80 -78.32
CA ALA A 270 43.15 -21.75 -78.98
C ALA A 270 44.66 -22.08 -79.02
N ASN A 271 45.19 -22.67 -77.95
CA ASN A 271 46.58 -23.12 -77.91
C ASN A 271 46.82 -24.31 -78.86
N ASN A 272 45.89 -25.26 -78.94
CA ASN A 272 46.00 -26.40 -79.85
C ASN A 272 45.95 -25.96 -81.32
N THR A 273 45.00 -25.09 -81.67
CA THR A 273 44.92 -24.51 -83.02
C THR A 273 46.17 -23.72 -83.39
N ASN A 274 46.73 -22.93 -82.47
CA ASN A 274 47.99 -22.22 -82.71
C ASN A 274 49.18 -23.19 -82.90
N LYS A 275 49.26 -24.28 -82.10
CA LYS A 275 50.29 -25.33 -82.30
C LYS A 275 50.16 -25.97 -83.68
N ALA A 276 48.95 -26.32 -84.09
CA ALA A 276 48.67 -26.92 -85.39
C ALA A 276 49.05 -25.99 -86.55
N LEU A 277 48.72 -24.70 -86.43
CA LEU A 277 49.12 -23.68 -87.40
C LEU A 277 50.64 -23.53 -87.47
N LYS A 278 51.35 -23.56 -86.34
CA LYS A 278 52.82 -23.51 -86.34
C LYS A 278 53.43 -24.75 -87.01
N GLU A 279 52.89 -25.93 -86.71
CA GLU A 279 53.33 -27.18 -87.33
C GLU A 279 53.10 -27.16 -88.84
N LEU A 280 51.93 -26.66 -89.28
CA LEU A 280 51.65 -26.38 -90.69
C LEU A 280 52.73 -25.53 -91.34
N PHE A 281 53.00 -24.36 -90.78
CA PHE A 281 53.96 -23.42 -91.35
C PHE A 281 55.37 -24.01 -91.43
N ASN A 282 55.76 -24.87 -90.48
CA ASN A 282 57.04 -25.56 -90.49
C ASN A 282 57.12 -26.65 -91.57
N GLN A 283 56.01 -27.34 -91.88
CA GLN A 283 55.99 -28.43 -92.85
C GLN A 283 55.68 -27.99 -94.30
N LEU A 284 55.09 -26.82 -94.51
CA LEU A 284 54.82 -26.25 -95.84
C LEU A 284 56.05 -26.21 -96.78
N PRO A 285 57.26 -25.80 -96.35
CA PRO A 285 58.44 -25.79 -97.22
C PRO A 285 58.82 -27.17 -97.75
N HIS A 286 58.57 -28.23 -96.96
CA HIS A 286 58.88 -29.61 -97.33
C HIS A 286 57.92 -30.17 -98.39
N LEU A 287 56.69 -29.66 -98.48
CA LEU A 287 55.72 -30.05 -99.52
C LEU A 287 56.23 -29.79 -100.93
N HIS A 288 56.88 -28.64 -101.14
CA HIS A 288 57.40 -28.26 -102.46
C HIS A 288 58.70 -29.00 -102.82
N GLN A 289 59.43 -29.53 -101.85
CA GLN A 289 60.70 -30.24 -102.07
C GLN A 289 60.51 -31.73 -102.38
N PHE A 290 59.49 -32.36 -101.80
CA PHE A 290 59.35 -33.82 -101.82
C PHE A 290 58.16 -34.34 -102.62
N LEU A 291 57.17 -33.50 -102.93
CA LEU A 291 55.97 -33.92 -103.66
C LEU A 291 55.87 -33.22 -105.02
N SER A 292 55.49 -33.97 -106.06
CA SER A 292 55.16 -33.40 -107.37
C SER A 292 53.86 -32.57 -107.32
N TYR A 293 53.63 -31.73 -108.33
CA TYR A 293 52.42 -30.89 -108.41
C TYR A 293 51.11 -31.70 -108.32
N GLN A 294 51.09 -32.92 -108.87
CA GLN A 294 49.92 -33.80 -108.81
C GLN A 294 49.75 -34.44 -107.42
N GLU A 295 50.84 -34.76 -106.74
CA GLU A 295 50.80 -35.29 -105.37
C GLU A 295 50.43 -34.22 -104.34
N GLN A 296 50.86 -32.97 -104.54
CA GLN A 296 50.43 -31.83 -103.72
C GLN A 296 48.90 -31.63 -103.80
N ASN A 297 48.32 -31.65 -105.01
CA ASN A 297 46.87 -31.50 -105.19
C ASN A 297 46.08 -32.61 -104.48
N ASN A 298 46.54 -33.85 -104.59
CA ASN A 298 45.92 -35.00 -103.94
C ASN A 298 46.03 -34.91 -102.41
N LEU A 299 47.15 -34.43 -101.87
CA LEU A 299 47.31 -34.17 -100.43
C LEU A 299 46.41 -33.03 -99.94
N PHE A 300 46.31 -31.92 -100.67
CA PHE A 300 45.40 -30.83 -100.33
C PHE A 300 43.93 -31.27 -100.39
N GLU A 301 43.55 -32.12 -101.35
CA GLU A 301 42.22 -32.73 -101.39
C GLU A 301 41.96 -33.60 -100.16
N LEU A 302 42.93 -34.42 -99.74
CA LEU A 302 42.85 -35.23 -98.53
C LEU A 302 42.67 -34.35 -97.28
N ILE A 303 43.48 -33.30 -97.12
CA ILE A 303 43.38 -32.36 -96.00
C ILE A 303 42.02 -31.66 -95.99
N ALA A 304 41.55 -31.17 -97.15
CA ALA A 304 40.24 -30.51 -97.26
C ALA A 304 39.09 -31.45 -96.88
N ARG A 305 39.15 -32.72 -97.31
CA ARG A 305 38.15 -33.73 -96.91
C ARG A 305 38.23 -34.05 -95.43
N ALA A 306 39.42 -34.21 -94.86
CA ALA A 306 39.61 -34.49 -93.45
C ALA A 306 39.11 -33.33 -92.55
N LEU A 307 39.29 -32.08 -92.97
CA LEU A 307 38.77 -30.90 -92.28
C LEU A 307 37.24 -30.78 -92.37
N GLN A 308 36.63 -31.22 -93.47
CA GLN A 308 35.17 -31.18 -93.66
C GLN A 308 34.44 -32.30 -92.91
N ASN A 309 35.06 -33.48 -92.73
CA ASN A 309 34.39 -34.68 -92.22
C ASN A 309 34.53 -34.90 -90.71
N LYS A 310 34.70 -33.82 -89.93
CA LYS A 310 34.86 -33.82 -88.45
C LYS A 310 33.55 -34.19 -87.71
N SER A 311 32.70 -35.04 -88.30
CA SER A 311 31.44 -35.52 -87.72
C SER A 311 31.60 -36.94 -87.17
N SER A 312 31.72 -37.01 -85.84
CA SER A 312 31.33 -38.10 -84.93
C SER A 312 30.97 -39.45 -85.58
N ILE A 313 31.98 -40.23 -85.98
CA ILE A 313 31.79 -41.66 -86.28
C ILE A 313 31.79 -42.42 -84.94
N ALA A 314 30.76 -43.23 -84.68
CA ALA A 314 30.67 -44.01 -83.45
C ALA A 314 31.87 -44.98 -83.34
N SER A 315 32.44 -45.16 -82.14
CA SER A 315 33.65 -45.96 -81.88
C SER A 315 33.64 -47.37 -82.50
N GLN A 316 32.47 -47.98 -82.68
CA GLN A 316 32.31 -49.28 -83.35
C GLN A 316 32.45 -49.19 -84.88
N GLU A 317 31.93 -48.14 -85.52
CA GLU A 317 32.03 -47.90 -86.97
C GLU A 317 33.47 -47.56 -87.39
N THR A 318 34.20 -46.80 -86.56
CA THR A 318 35.61 -46.47 -86.79
C THR A 318 36.49 -47.73 -86.85
N ARG A 319 36.22 -48.72 -85.98
CA ARG A 319 36.97 -50.00 -85.98
C ARG A 319 36.70 -50.84 -87.23
N ALA A 320 35.47 -50.85 -87.72
CA ALA A 320 35.11 -51.54 -88.96
C ALA A 320 35.70 -50.83 -90.19
N LEU A 321 35.76 -49.50 -90.17
CA LEU A 321 36.38 -48.68 -91.21
C LEU A 321 37.90 -48.90 -91.27
N LYS A 322 38.60 -48.84 -90.12
CA LYS A 322 40.04 -49.15 -90.00
C LYS A 322 40.41 -50.48 -90.63
N ARG A 323 39.64 -51.53 -90.33
CA ARG A 323 39.87 -52.88 -90.88
C ARG A 323 39.71 -52.92 -92.41
N ARG A 324 38.69 -52.23 -92.96
CA ARG A 324 38.45 -52.17 -94.41
C ARG A 324 39.59 -51.46 -95.14
N ILE A 325 39.98 -50.27 -94.68
CA ILE A 325 41.08 -49.49 -95.27
C ILE A 325 42.40 -50.29 -95.19
N ALA A 326 42.70 -50.91 -94.04
CA ALA A 326 43.91 -51.70 -93.87
C ALA A 326 43.98 -52.94 -94.80
N ALA A 327 42.83 -53.51 -95.18
CA ALA A 327 42.77 -54.60 -96.14
C ALA A 327 43.05 -54.09 -97.57
N GLN A 328 42.42 -52.97 -97.95
CA GLN A 328 42.64 -52.34 -99.26
C GLN A 328 44.11 -51.92 -99.45
N LEU A 329 44.73 -51.30 -98.45
CA LEU A 329 46.13 -50.87 -98.54
C LEU A 329 47.09 -52.06 -98.69
N ARG A 330 46.79 -53.20 -98.06
CA ARG A 330 47.60 -54.44 -98.19
C ARG A 330 47.51 -55.05 -99.57
N GLU A 331 46.30 -55.09 -100.16
CA GLU A 331 46.13 -55.54 -101.55
C GLU A 331 46.97 -54.73 -102.53
N HIS A 332 47.18 -53.45 -102.24
CA HIS A 332 47.97 -52.55 -103.07
C HIS A 332 49.48 -52.53 -102.74
N GLY A 333 49.94 -53.41 -101.84
CA GLY A 333 51.36 -53.62 -101.55
C GLY A 333 52.01 -52.60 -100.61
N ILE A 334 51.21 -51.88 -99.80
CA ILE A 334 51.73 -50.81 -98.92
C ILE A 334 52.23 -51.41 -97.61
N GLN A 335 53.50 -51.19 -97.26
CA GLN A 335 54.15 -51.85 -96.12
C GLN A 335 53.53 -51.47 -94.77
N ASN A 336 53.21 -50.18 -94.55
CA ASN A 336 52.63 -49.67 -93.29
C ASN A 336 51.09 -49.55 -93.33
N SER A 337 50.44 -50.49 -94.01
CA SER A 337 48.98 -50.50 -94.25
C SER A 337 48.11 -50.36 -93.00
N ARG A 338 48.53 -50.87 -91.84
CA ARG A 338 47.72 -50.80 -90.60
C ARG A 338 47.77 -49.40 -89.97
N TYR A 339 48.96 -48.82 -89.90
CA TYR A 339 49.19 -47.50 -89.32
C TYR A 339 48.55 -46.40 -90.18
N ILE A 340 48.75 -46.44 -91.50
CA ILE A 340 48.12 -45.50 -92.44
C ILE A 340 46.58 -45.63 -92.40
N ALA A 341 46.05 -46.84 -92.26
CA ALA A 341 44.60 -47.04 -92.11
C ALA A 341 44.05 -46.45 -90.81
N ASP A 342 44.82 -46.49 -89.71
CA ASP A 342 44.45 -45.84 -88.47
C ASP A 342 44.32 -44.32 -88.66
N LEU A 343 45.34 -43.69 -89.26
CA LEU A 343 45.36 -42.26 -89.54
C LEU A 343 44.21 -41.83 -90.47
N LEU A 344 43.99 -42.56 -91.58
CA LEU A 344 42.93 -42.26 -92.54
C LEU A 344 41.52 -42.44 -91.95
N ALA A 345 41.30 -43.49 -91.15
CA ALA A 345 40.01 -43.72 -90.53
C ALA A 345 39.72 -42.71 -89.41
N ASP A 346 40.73 -42.29 -88.66
CA ASP A 346 40.60 -41.27 -87.62
C ASP A 346 40.37 -39.87 -88.24
N MET A 347 40.80 -39.64 -89.49
CA MET A 347 40.39 -38.48 -90.33
C MET A 347 38.99 -38.61 -90.93
N GLY A 348 38.26 -39.71 -90.68
CA GLY A 348 36.92 -39.92 -91.21
C GLY A 348 36.86 -40.17 -92.72
N VAL A 349 37.94 -40.68 -93.33
CA VAL A 349 37.94 -41.04 -94.75
C VAL A 349 37.23 -42.38 -94.95
N PRO A 350 36.11 -42.46 -95.69
CA PRO A 350 35.29 -43.68 -95.78
C PRO A 350 35.88 -44.78 -96.67
N GLN A 351 36.71 -44.42 -97.65
CA GLN A 351 37.38 -45.33 -98.59
C GLN A 351 38.68 -44.69 -99.06
N THR A 352 39.71 -45.50 -99.31
CA THR A 352 40.94 -45.05 -99.95
C THR A 352 40.66 -44.84 -101.45
N PRO A 353 40.58 -43.61 -101.97
CA PRO A 353 40.41 -43.37 -103.40
C PRO A 353 41.67 -43.85 -104.13
N GLU A 354 41.48 -44.48 -105.29
CA GLU A 354 42.60 -44.94 -106.13
C GLU A 354 43.56 -43.80 -106.50
N LEU A 355 43.06 -42.56 -106.52
CA LEU A 355 43.80 -41.31 -106.72
C LEU A 355 44.94 -41.10 -105.70
N TRP A 356 44.89 -41.71 -104.51
CA TRP A 356 45.89 -41.53 -103.46
C TRP A 356 46.92 -42.67 -103.40
N LEU A 357 46.67 -43.77 -104.11
CA LEU A 357 47.61 -44.88 -104.22
C LEU A 357 49.01 -44.48 -104.71
N PRO A 358 49.18 -43.49 -105.61
CA PRO A 358 50.51 -43.01 -106.02
C PRO A 358 51.29 -42.39 -104.86
N ILE A 359 50.65 -41.54 -104.04
CA ILE A 359 51.29 -40.92 -102.86
C ILE A 359 51.61 -42.00 -101.82
N LEU A 360 50.67 -42.90 -101.56
CA LEU A 360 50.84 -43.95 -100.55
C LEU A 360 51.92 -44.98 -100.91
N LYS A 361 52.34 -45.03 -102.19
CA LYS A 361 53.44 -45.86 -102.68
C LYS A 361 54.77 -45.11 -102.77
N SER A 362 54.78 -43.78 -102.58
CA SER A 362 56.02 -42.99 -102.57
C SER A 362 56.76 -43.16 -101.24
N GLU A 363 58.07 -42.94 -101.24
CA GLU A 363 58.85 -42.97 -99.99
C GLU A 363 58.40 -41.93 -98.97
N GLN A 364 57.72 -40.85 -99.42
CA GLN A 364 57.16 -39.81 -98.54
C GLN A 364 55.67 -39.98 -98.25
N GLY A 365 55.05 -41.07 -98.69
CA GLY A 365 53.61 -41.30 -98.55
C GLY A 365 53.13 -41.33 -97.10
N GLU A 366 53.90 -41.97 -96.23
CA GLU A 366 53.60 -42.04 -94.79
C GLU A 366 53.65 -40.65 -94.15
N TRP A 367 54.70 -39.87 -94.43
CA TRP A 367 54.83 -38.49 -93.96
C TRP A 367 53.67 -37.60 -94.43
N ALA A 368 53.23 -37.74 -95.69
CA ALA A 368 52.12 -36.96 -96.22
C ALA A 368 50.79 -37.26 -95.51
N ILE A 369 50.54 -38.53 -95.17
CA ILE A 369 49.34 -38.92 -94.41
C ILE A 369 49.43 -38.50 -92.94
N GLU A 370 50.60 -38.62 -92.31
CA GLU A 370 50.84 -38.13 -90.96
C GLU A 370 50.63 -36.62 -90.86
N LEU A 371 51.14 -35.87 -91.84
CA LEU A 371 50.89 -34.44 -91.96
C LEU A 371 49.39 -34.19 -92.07
N ALA A 372 48.68 -34.80 -93.02
CA ALA A 372 47.22 -34.62 -93.13
C ALA A 372 46.46 -34.95 -91.83
N TYR A 373 46.85 -36.01 -91.13
CA TYR A 373 46.25 -36.42 -89.86
C TYR A 373 46.49 -35.41 -88.74
N ASN A 374 47.73 -34.95 -88.56
CA ASN A 374 48.07 -33.96 -87.53
C ASN A 374 47.31 -32.64 -87.73
N LEU A 375 46.98 -32.30 -88.97
CA LEU A 375 46.22 -31.10 -89.32
C LEU A 375 44.73 -31.24 -89.09
N ALA A 376 44.18 -32.41 -89.35
CA ALA A 376 42.76 -32.68 -89.16
C ALA A 376 42.39 -32.96 -87.69
N SER A 377 43.33 -33.53 -86.91
CA SER A 377 43.15 -33.90 -85.50
C SER A 377 43.37 -32.77 -84.50
N SER A 378 43.89 -31.64 -84.97
CA SER A 378 44.01 -30.38 -84.22
C SER A 378 42.72 -29.58 -84.18
#